data_AF-A0A5B0ET20-F1
#
_entry.id   AF-A0A5B0ET20-F1
#
_cell.length_a   1.000
_cell.length_b   1.000
_cell.length_c   1.000
_cell.angle_alpha   90.00
_cell.angle_beta   90.00
_cell.angle_gamma   90.00
#
_symmetry.space_group_name_H-M   'P 1'
#
loop_
_entity.id
_entity.type
_entity.pdbx_description
1 polymer ?
#
loop_
_entity_poly.entity_id
_entity_poly.type
_entity_poly.pdbx_seq_one_letter_code
_entity_poly.pdbx_strand_id
1 'polypeptide(L)'
;MHDINSNGEYLERLVAEIFRALGYEDVRNNPRGMTALGRHYEIDVSFIRDGEVGVAEVKHYRYLSPPTPSLFLKALRQADSVRELVGARVAILAFSCPLTPSLAEAAKAFPLVEIWDAAELFRRAAGFPGLTRKLEHFFEATTSPYTKPALALETGLSETKEMPQKTGRRLADTLLGIRPGRNMAAAFEDACIAALKYLFESD
;
A
#
# COMPACT_ATOMS: atom_id res chain seq x y z
N MET A 1 13.11 23.41 3.91
CA MET A 1 11.96 22.89 4.67
C MET A 1 11.42 21.72 3.86
N HIS A 2 12.07 20.56 3.98
CA HIS A 2 11.74 19.36 3.21
C HIS A 2 10.95 18.45 4.13
N ASP A 3 9.69 18.21 3.81
CA ASP A 3 8.95 17.09 4.37
C ASP A 3 7.88 16.66 3.36
N ILE A 4 8.33 16.16 2.22
CA ILE A 4 7.50 15.29 1.40
C ILE A 4 7.65 13.91 2.06
N ASN A 5 6.88 13.65 3.10
CA ASN A 5 6.73 12.28 3.61
C ASN A 5 6.14 11.46 2.46
N SER A 6 6.87 10.44 2.02
CA SER A 6 6.35 9.52 1.01
C SER A 6 5.11 8.80 1.54
N ASN A 7 4.21 8.36 0.65
CA ASN A 7 3.05 7.55 1.06
C ASN A 7 3.45 6.28 1.83
N GLY A 8 4.67 5.76 1.60
CA GLY A 8 5.24 4.66 2.38
C GLY A 8 5.47 5.04 3.84
N GLU A 9 6.22 6.11 4.09
CA GLU A 9 6.52 6.59 5.45
C GLU A 9 5.26 7.01 6.21
N TYR A 10 4.24 7.52 5.51
CA TYR A 10 2.95 7.78 6.14
C TYR A 10 2.24 6.50 6.56
N LEU A 11 2.23 5.46 5.72
CA LEU A 11 1.67 4.16 6.06
C LEU A 11 2.40 3.50 7.23
N GLU A 12 3.74 3.56 7.27
CA GLU A 12 4.55 3.06 8.39
C GLU A 12 4.14 3.69 9.72
N ARG A 13 3.95 5.02 9.73
CA ARG A 13 3.47 5.74 10.91
C ARG A 13 2.06 5.32 11.30
N LEU A 14 1.15 5.17 10.34
CA LEU A 14 -0.22 4.70 10.58
C LEU A 14 -0.25 3.28 11.18
N VAL A 15 0.56 2.37 10.64
CA VAL A 15 0.69 1.00 11.18
C VAL A 15 1.22 1.04 12.61
N ALA A 16 2.22 1.87 12.91
CA ALA A 16 2.70 2.05 14.29
C ALA A 16 1.65 2.68 15.22
N GLU A 17 0.85 3.64 14.74
CA GLU A 17 -0.28 4.16 15.52
C GLU A 17 -1.33 3.07 15.82
N ILE A 18 -1.62 2.17 14.88
CA ILE A 18 -2.51 1.02 15.10
C ILE A 18 -1.95 0.11 16.19
N PHE A 19 -0.65 -0.23 16.16
CA PHE A 19 -0.03 -1.02 17.23
C PHE A 19 -0.17 -0.35 18.60
N ARG A 20 0.13 0.96 18.69
CA ARG A 20 -0.02 1.73 19.95
C ARG A 20 -1.47 1.70 20.44
N ALA A 21 -2.43 1.87 19.56
CA ALA A 21 -3.85 1.85 19.91
C ALA A 21 -4.32 0.48 20.40
N LEU A 22 -3.79 -0.60 19.82
CA LEU A 22 -4.04 -1.97 20.26
C LEU A 22 -3.36 -2.33 21.60
N GLY A 23 -2.60 -1.41 22.21
CA GLY A 23 -1.94 -1.61 23.50
C GLY A 23 -0.57 -2.30 23.42
N TYR A 24 0.05 -2.31 22.24
CA TYR A 24 1.40 -2.86 22.07
C TYR A 24 2.41 -1.91 22.72
N GLU A 25 3.45 -2.48 23.33
CA GLU A 25 4.46 -1.74 24.08
C GLU A 25 5.66 -1.39 23.18
N ASP A 26 6.45 -0.39 23.60
CA ASP A 26 7.69 0.06 22.96
C ASP A 26 7.63 0.18 21.42
N VAL A 27 6.52 0.74 20.90
CA VAL A 27 6.30 0.84 19.46
C VAL A 27 7.16 1.95 18.84
N ARG A 28 8.15 1.55 18.03
CA ARG A 28 9.10 2.47 17.38
C ARG A 28 9.01 2.34 15.86
N ASN A 29 9.08 3.48 15.18
CA ASN A 29 9.20 3.57 13.72
C ASN A 29 10.67 3.64 13.31
N ASN A 30 11.03 2.94 12.24
CA ASN A 30 12.36 2.98 11.64
C ASN A 30 13.53 2.79 12.62
N PRO A 31 13.46 1.91 13.66
CA PRO A 31 14.62 1.62 14.48
C PRO A 31 15.74 1.02 13.63
N ARG A 32 16.93 1.60 13.81
CA ARG A 32 18.16 1.16 13.18
C ARG A 32 19.07 0.56 14.23
N GLY A 33 19.80 -0.47 13.85
CA GLY A 33 20.74 -1.11 14.75
C GLY A 33 21.80 -1.91 14.03
N MET A 34 22.59 -2.60 14.84
CA MET A 34 23.62 -3.50 14.39
C MET A 34 23.53 -4.79 15.20
N THR A 35 23.56 -5.92 14.52
CA THR A 35 23.60 -7.23 15.17
C THR A 35 24.97 -7.47 15.82
N ALA A 36 25.05 -8.46 16.71
CA ALA A 36 26.32 -8.89 17.30
C ALA A 36 27.39 -9.31 16.27
N LEU A 37 26.96 -9.70 15.06
CA LEU A 37 27.82 -10.05 13.93
C LEU A 37 28.18 -8.84 13.04
N GLY A 38 27.89 -7.61 13.47
CA GLY A 38 28.21 -6.39 12.73
C GLY A 38 27.30 -6.11 11.52
N ARG A 39 26.16 -6.80 11.38
CA ARG A 39 25.21 -6.53 10.29
C ARG A 39 24.27 -5.41 10.69
N HIS A 40 24.23 -4.35 9.89
CA HIS A 40 23.24 -3.29 10.03
C HIS A 40 21.84 -3.76 9.66
N TYR A 41 20.85 -3.20 10.34
CA TYR A 41 19.45 -3.41 10.01
C TYR A 41 18.65 -2.14 10.20
N GLU A 42 17.54 -2.07 9.48
CA GLU A 42 16.48 -1.08 9.61
C GLU A 42 15.16 -1.86 9.57
N ILE A 43 14.25 -1.53 10.47
CA ILE A 43 12.94 -2.18 10.61
C ILE A 43 11.90 -1.08 10.47
N ASP A 44 10.86 -1.28 9.67
CA ASP A 44 9.85 -0.25 9.49
C ASP A 44 9.10 0.05 10.81
N VAL A 45 8.71 -0.99 11.54
CA VAL A 45 8.15 -0.87 12.90
C VAL A 45 8.64 -1.99 13.81
N SER A 46 9.09 -1.66 15.03
CA SER A 46 9.29 -2.64 16.11
C SER A 46 8.27 -2.42 17.22
N PHE A 47 7.92 -3.48 17.94
CA PHE A 47 6.99 -3.44 19.07
C PHE A 47 7.26 -4.59 20.05
N ILE A 48 6.64 -4.51 21.23
CA ILE A 48 6.55 -5.61 22.19
C ILE A 48 5.08 -6.03 22.30
N ARG A 49 4.82 -7.33 22.18
CA ARG A 49 3.50 -7.94 22.33
C ARG A 49 3.63 -9.13 23.28
N ASP A 50 2.86 -9.13 24.36
CA ASP A 50 2.85 -10.23 25.35
C ASP A 50 4.26 -10.53 25.91
N GLY A 51 5.09 -9.50 26.09
CA GLY A 51 6.48 -9.61 26.54
C GLY A 51 7.49 -10.04 25.47
N GLU A 52 7.04 -10.33 24.25
CA GLU A 52 7.88 -10.78 23.15
C GLU A 52 8.15 -9.66 22.14
N VAL A 53 9.37 -9.62 21.61
CA VAL A 53 9.76 -8.67 20.57
C VAL A 53 9.10 -9.06 19.25
N GLY A 54 8.46 -8.08 18.62
CA GLY A 54 7.87 -8.20 17.30
C GLY A 54 8.37 -7.12 16.34
N VAL A 55 8.31 -7.47 15.06
CA VAL A 55 8.69 -6.58 13.96
C VAL A 55 7.58 -6.57 12.92
N ALA A 56 7.38 -5.43 12.27
CA ALA A 56 6.54 -5.32 11.10
C ALA A 56 7.34 -4.70 9.95
N GLU A 57 7.22 -5.35 8.79
CA GLU A 57 7.61 -4.80 7.49
C GLU A 57 6.35 -4.19 6.87
N VAL A 58 6.45 -2.96 6.34
CA VAL A 58 5.33 -2.19 5.82
C VAL A 58 5.56 -1.87 4.34
N LYS A 59 4.69 -2.37 3.45
CA LYS A 59 4.80 -2.14 2.02
C LYS A 59 3.60 -1.37 1.47
N HIS A 60 3.88 -0.19 0.91
CA HIS A 60 2.87 0.56 0.17
C HIS A 60 2.79 0.06 -1.28
N TYR A 61 1.64 -0.55 -1.61
CA TYR A 61 1.20 -0.84 -2.97
C TYR A 61 -0.07 -0.05 -3.29
N ARG A 62 -0.30 0.27 -4.56
CA ARG A 62 -1.57 0.89 -4.96
C ARG A 62 -2.72 -0.08 -4.68
N TYR A 63 -3.77 0.39 -4.03
CA TYR A 63 -4.87 -0.46 -3.56
C TYR A 63 -5.47 -1.34 -4.68
N LEU A 64 -5.71 -0.75 -5.87
CA LEU A 64 -6.27 -1.42 -7.05
C LEU A 64 -5.22 -2.07 -7.95
N SER A 65 -3.94 -2.06 -7.57
CA SER A 65 -2.88 -2.73 -8.33
C SER A 65 -1.97 -3.49 -7.37
N PRO A 66 -2.45 -4.62 -6.82
CA PRO A 66 -1.65 -5.48 -5.95
C PRO A 66 -0.33 -5.90 -6.63
N PRO A 67 0.71 -6.22 -5.84
CA PRO A 67 2.00 -6.65 -6.38
C PRO A 67 1.86 -7.97 -7.13
N THR A 68 2.83 -8.26 -8.00
CA THR A 68 2.99 -9.61 -8.55
C THR A 68 3.36 -10.59 -7.43
N PRO A 69 3.04 -11.89 -7.55
CA PRO A 69 3.42 -12.89 -6.55
C PRO A 69 4.93 -12.93 -6.28
N SER A 70 5.77 -12.71 -7.29
CA SER A 70 7.23 -12.67 -7.14
C SER A 70 7.71 -11.47 -6.32
N LEU A 71 7.09 -10.29 -6.47
CA LEU A 71 7.39 -9.12 -5.66
C LEU A 71 6.91 -9.31 -4.22
N PHE A 72 5.71 -9.87 -4.04
CA PHE A 72 5.17 -10.19 -2.72
C PHE A 72 6.03 -11.21 -1.95
N LEU A 73 6.52 -12.26 -2.63
CA LEU A 73 7.46 -13.22 -2.06
C LEU A 73 8.76 -12.55 -1.57
N LYS A 74 9.23 -11.49 -2.25
CA LYS A 74 10.39 -10.73 -1.76
C LYS A 74 10.08 -9.99 -0.46
N ALA A 75 8.90 -9.39 -0.34
CA ALA A 75 8.46 -8.73 0.88
C ALA A 75 8.31 -9.72 2.05
N LEU A 76 7.73 -10.90 1.80
CA LEU A 76 7.64 -11.98 2.79
C LEU A 76 9.02 -12.43 3.28
N ARG A 77 9.95 -12.68 2.35
CA ARG A 77 11.33 -13.03 2.70
C ARG A 77 12.01 -11.93 3.49
N GLN A 78 11.76 -10.66 3.17
CA GLN A 78 12.33 -9.54 3.90
C GLN A 78 11.81 -9.52 5.34
N ALA A 79 10.49 -9.61 5.54
CA ALA A 79 9.88 -9.66 6.87
C ALA A 79 10.44 -10.83 7.71
N ASP A 80 10.54 -12.02 7.12
CA ASP A 80 11.10 -13.19 7.80
C ASP A 80 12.61 -13.06 8.07
N SER A 81 13.37 -12.48 7.13
CA SER A 81 14.81 -12.24 7.32
C SER A 81 15.07 -11.25 8.44
N VAL A 82 14.28 -10.17 8.53
CA VAL A 82 14.39 -9.18 9.61
C VAL A 82 14.04 -9.83 10.95
N ARG A 83 12.97 -10.64 11.00
CA ARG A 83 12.59 -11.42 12.18
C ARG A 83 13.75 -12.27 12.68
N GLU A 84 14.40 -13.04 11.81
CA GLU A 84 15.54 -13.87 12.19
C GLU A 84 16.74 -13.03 12.64
N LEU A 85 17.03 -11.95 11.92
CA LEU A 85 18.18 -11.08 12.19
C LEU A 85 18.13 -10.45 13.58
N VAL A 86 16.93 -10.09 14.05
CA VAL A 86 16.72 -9.44 15.34
C VAL A 86 16.20 -10.39 16.43
N GLY A 87 16.01 -11.67 16.11
CA GLY A 87 15.49 -12.67 17.04
C GLY A 87 14.04 -12.42 17.48
N ALA A 88 13.23 -11.73 16.66
CA ALA A 88 11.84 -11.46 16.97
C ALA A 88 10.99 -12.74 16.92
N ARG A 89 10.03 -12.85 17.84
CA ARG A 89 9.07 -13.98 17.85
C ARG A 89 7.88 -13.74 16.92
N VAL A 90 7.53 -12.48 16.71
CA VAL A 90 6.42 -12.06 15.87
C VAL A 90 6.95 -11.30 14.67
N ALA A 91 6.54 -11.69 13.47
CA ALA A 91 6.77 -10.93 12.25
C ALA A 91 5.43 -10.65 11.56
N ILE A 92 5.23 -9.40 11.17
CA ILE A 92 4.05 -8.97 10.44
C ILE A 92 4.51 -8.38 9.10
N LEU A 93 3.84 -8.76 8.01
CA LEU A 93 3.90 -8.03 6.75
C LEU A 93 2.60 -7.25 6.60
N ALA A 94 2.68 -5.93 6.77
CA ALA A 94 1.56 -5.01 6.58
C ALA A 94 1.63 -4.36 5.20
N PHE A 95 0.52 -4.31 4.46
CA PHE A 95 0.50 -3.69 3.14
C PHE A 95 -0.85 -3.11 2.72
N SER A 96 -0.79 -2.11 1.84
CA SER A 96 -1.93 -1.25 1.47
C SER A 96 -2.74 -1.73 0.26
N CYS A 97 -2.93 -3.02 0.08
CA CYS A 97 -3.86 -3.54 -0.92
C CYS A 97 -4.56 -4.79 -0.40
N PRO A 98 -5.66 -5.23 -1.04
CA PRO A 98 -6.31 -6.50 -0.68
C PRO A 98 -5.37 -7.70 -0.92
N LEU A 99 -5.46 -8.72 -0.06
CA LEU A 99 -4.82 -10.01 -0.27
C LEU A 99 -5.58 -10.80 -1.34
N THR A 100 -5.01 -10.92 -2.54
CA THR A 100 -5.60 -11.74 -3.61
C THR A 100 -5.34 -13.23 -3.37
N PRO A 101 -6.10 -14.15 -4.02
CA PRO A 101 -5.87 -15.59 -3.87
C PRO A 101 -4.45 -16.04 -4.23
N SER A 102 -3.83 -15.42 -5.24
CA SER A 102 -2.46 -15.75 -5.64
C SER A 102 -1.43 -15.28 -4.61
N LEU A 103 -1.67 -14.16 -3.94
CA LEU A 103 -0.83 -13.68 -2.83
C LEU A 103 -1.04 -14.54 -1.58
N ALA A 104 -2.27 -14.95 -1.29
CA ALA A 104 -2.58 -15.86 -0.19
C ALA A 104 -1.87 -17.22 -0.35
N GLU A 105 -1.82 -17.76 -1.57
CA GLU A 105 -1.05 -18.97 -1.85
C GLU A 105 0.45 -18.77 -1.60
N ALA A 106 1.02 -17.64 -2.04
CA ALA A 106 2.42 -17.30 -1.80
C ALA A 106 2.75 -17.15 -0.30
N ALA A 107 1.82 -16.62 0.50
CA ALA A 107 2.00 -16.45 1.94
C ALA A 107 2.14 -17.78 2.70
N LYS A 108 1.58 -18.89 2.17
CA LYS A 108 1.70 -20.22 2.81
C LYS A 108 3.15 -20.70 2.96
N ALA A 109 4.08 -20.19 2.13
CA ALA A 109 5.49 -20.52 2.24
C ALA A 109 6.18 -19.87 3.46
N PHE A 110 5.52 -18.91 4.13
CA PHE A 110 6.05 -18.14 5.25
C PHE A 110 5.09 -18.17 6.44
N PRO A 111 4.87 -19.34 7.07
CA PRO A 111 3.84 -19.51 8.11
C PRO A 111 4.12 -18.72 9.40
N LEU A 112 5.34 -18.20 9.58
CA LEU A 112 5.73 -17.39 10.74
C LEU A 112 5.54 -15.88 10.52
N VAL A 113 5.10 -15.46 9.32
CA VAL A 113 4.81 -14.06 9.00
C VAL A 113 3.29 -13.87 8.98
N GLU A 114 2.78 -13.10 9.93
CA GLU A 114 1.36 -12.69 9.97
C GLU A 114 1.10 -11.65 8.88
N ILE A 115 -0.04 -11.78 8.19
CA ILE A 115 -0.40 -10.92 7.06
C ILE A 115 -1.40 -9.87 7.50
N TRP A 116 -1.02 -8.60 7.37
CA TRP A 116 -1.90 -7.45 7.55
C TRP A 116 -2.14 -6.76 6.21
N ASP A 117 -3.08 -7.30 5.44
CA ASP A 117 -3.55 -6.65 4.20
C ASP A 117 -4.44 -5.43 4.51
N ALA A 118 -4.95 -4.76 3.48
CA ALA A 118 -5.77 -3.57 3.69
C ALA A 118 -7.04 -3.83 4.54
N ALA A 119 -7.72 -4.96 4.34
CA ALA A 119 -8.91 -5.29 5.11
C ALA A 119 -8.57 -5.55 6.58
N GLU A 120 -7.46 -6.24 6.82
CA GLU A 120 -6.94 -6.50 8.15
C GLU A 120 -6.53 -5.21 8.88
N LEU A 121 -5.89 -4.25 8.20
CA LEU A 121 -5.57 -2.94 8.76
C LEU A 121 -6.83 -2.20 9.24
N PHE A 122 -7.91 -2.22 8.44
CA PHE A 122 -9.19 -1.68 8.86
C PHE A 122 -9.78 -2.41 10.06
N ARG A 123 -9.73 -3.76 10.07
CA ARG A 123 -10.22 -4.56 11.18
C ARG A 123 -9.49 -4.25 12.48
N ARG A 124 -8.16 -4.04 12.44
CA ARG A 124 -7.35 -3.63 13.60
C ARG A 124 -7.66 -2.21 14.05
N ALA A 125 -7.99 -1.31 13.12
CA ALA A 125 -8.35 0.07 13.42
C ALA A 125 -9.82 0.27 13.83
N ALA A 126 -10.70 -0.72 13.67
CA ALA A 126 -12.15 -0.59 13.82
C ALA A 126 -12.60 -0.05 15.19
N GLY A 127 -11.86 -0.36 16.26
CA GLY A 127 -12.12 0.16 17.61
C GLY A 127 -11.69 1.62 17.82
N PHE A 128 -11.04 2.24 16.83
CA PHE A 128 -10.38 3.54 16.94
C PHE A 128 -10.83 4.44 15.77
N PRO A 129 -11.92 5.23 15.93
CA PRO A 129 -12.49 6.03 14.84
C PRO A 129 -11.50 7.02 14.21
N GLY A 130 -10.56 7.55 15.01
CA GLY A 130 -9.49 8.42 14.51
C GLY A 130 -8.55 7.72 13.52
N LEU A 131 -8.18 6.47 13.81
CA LEU A 131 -7.31 5.67 12.93
C LEU A 131 -8.05 5.17 11.70
N THR A 132 -9.32 4.77 11.87
CA THR A 132 -10.17 4.37 10.73
C THR A 132 -10.24 5.49 9.70
N ARG A 133 -10.50 6.74 10.12
CA ARG A 133 -10.52 7.91 9.22
C ARG A 133 -9.17 8.19 8.55
N LYS A 134 -8.07 7.99 9.26
CA LYS A 134 -6.72 8.15 8.66
C LYS A 134 -6.47 7.10 7.58
N LEU A 135 -6.89 5.85 7.81
CA LEU A 135 -6.81 4.79 6.80
C LEU A 135 -7.72 5.09 5.61
N GLU A 136 -8.98 5.49 5.83
CA GLU A 136 -9.89 5.90 4.75
C GLU A 136 -9.25 6.97 3.87
N HIS A 137 -8.76 8.05 4.48
CA HIS A 137 -8.09 9.13 3.77
C HIS A 137 -6.85 8.66 3.01
N PHE A 138 -6.03 7.80 3.61
CA PHE A 138 -4.87 7.22 2.95
C PHE A 138 -5.25 6.37 1.72
N PHE A 139 -6.25 5.50 1.86
CA PHE A 139 -6.70 4.65 0.76
C PHE A 139 -7.37 5.47 -0.35
N GLU A 140 -8.17 6.48 0.00
CA GLU A 140 -8.75 7.42 -0.97
C GLU A 140 -7.67 8.19 -1.73
N ALA A 141 -6.65 8.70 -1.05
CA ALA A 141 -5.54 9.41 -1.68
C ALA A 141 -4.69 8.50 -2.61
N THR A 142 -4.69 7.18 -2.37
CA THR A 142 -3.93 6.22 -3.17
C THR A 142 -4.75 5.55 -4.28
N THR A 143 -6.07 5.58 -4.19
CA THR A 143 -6.98 5.27 -5.29
C THR A 143 -7.18 6.51 -6.16
N SER A 144 -6.55 6.54 -7.33
CA SER A 144 -6.73 7.60 -8.35
C SER A 144 -8.18 8.11 -8.42
N PRO A 145 -8.41 9.43 -8.62
CA PRO A 145 -9.76 10.04 -8.61
C PRO A 145 -10.75 9.46 -9.64
N TYR A 146 -10.27 8.62 -10.58
CA TYR A 146 -11.09 7.92 -11.55
C TYR A 146 -11.76 6.63 -11.03
N THR A 147 -11.44 6.18 -9.82
CA THR A 147 -12.11 5.03 -9.21
C THR A 147 -12.59 5.38 -7.83
N LYS A 148 -13.88 5.73 -7.70
CA LYS A 148 -14.58 5.62 -6.42
C LYS A 148 -14.40 4.16 -5.97
N PRO A 149 -13.71 3.88 -4.86
CA PRO A 149 -13.77 2.55 -4.30
C PRO A 149 -15.20 2.36 -3.81
N ALA A 150 -15.82 1.26 -4.18
CA ALA A 150 -16.97 0.74 -3.45
C ALA A 150 -16.49 0.23 -2.08
N LEU A 151 -15.96 1.13 -1.25
CA LEU A 151 -15.88 0.97 0.21
C LEU A 151 -17.24 1.41 0.77
N ALA A 152 -18.31 0.82 0.23
CA ALA A 152 -19.62 0.88 0.86
C ALA A 152 -19.76 -0.41 1.65
N LEU A 153 -19.41 -0.35 2.93
CA LEU A 153 -20.15 -1.11 3.94
C LEU A 153 -21.64 -0.93 3.63
N GLU A 154 -22.38 -2.04 3.60
CA GLU A 154 -23.81 -2.10 3.35
C GLU A 154 -24.59 -1.02 4.13
N THR A 155 -24.85 0.12 3.48
CA THR A 155 -25.97 0.99 3.82
C THR A 155 -26.40 1.68 2.53
N GLY A 156 -27.62 1.38 2.10
CA GLY A 156 -28.19 1.97 0.89
C GLY A 156 -28.34 3.48 1.03
N LEU A 157 -28.00 4.20 -0.05
CA LEU A 157 -28.84 5.20 -0.71
C LEU A 157 -28.02 5.79 -1.87
N SER A 158 -28.68 5.83 -3.02
CA SER A 158 -28.18 6.30 -4.30
C SER A 158 -27.82 7.78 -4.26
N GLU A 159 -26.75 8.18 -4.97
CA GLU A 159 -26.70 9.44 -5.73
C GLU A 159 -25.49 9.44 -6.69
N THR A 160 -25.75 9.06 -7.94
CA THR A 160 -24.81 9.18 -9.06
C THR A 160 -24.72 10.65 -9.51
N LYS A 161 -23.67 11.35 -9.10
CA LYS A 161 -23.19 12.53 -9.84
C LYS A 161 -22.43 12.06 -11.09
N GLU A 162 -23.02 12.29 -12.26
CA GLU A 162 -22.38 12.12 -13.55
C GLU A 162 -21.17 13.08 -13.68
N MET A 163 -19.97 12.53 -13.79
CA MET A 163 -18.80 13.23 -14.34
C MET A 163 -18.71 12.95 -15.84
N PRO A 164 -18.12 13.86 -16.65
CA PRO A 164 -18.26 13.83 -18.11
C PRO A 164 -17.44 12.68 -18.72
N GLN A 165 -18.09 11.53 -18.94
CA GLN A 165 -17.55 10.33 -19.61
C GLN A 165 -16.99 10.58 -21.02
N LYS A 166 -17.20 11.76 -21.62
CA LYS A 166 -16.91 12.02 -23.04
C LYS A 166 -15.41 12.25 -23.34
N THR A 167 -14.59 12.63 -22.37
CA THR A 167 -13.19 13.03 -22.64
C THR A 167 -12.21 11.84 -22.72
N GLY A 168 -12.29 10.90 -21.78
CA GLY A 168 -11.37 9.74 -21.71
C GLY A 168 -11.55 8.75 -22.88
N ARG A 169 -12.80 8.46 -23.27
CA ARG A 169 -13.10 7.61 -24.44
C ARG A 169 -12.47 8.18 -25.71
N ARG A 170 -12.58 9.50 -25.91
CA ARG A 170 -12.03 10.20 -27.08
C ARG A 170 -10.51 10.08 -27.17
N LEU A 171 -9.80 10.13 -26.03
CA LEU A 171 -8.34 9.97 -25.97
C LEU A 171 -7.92 8.53 -26.31
N ALA A 172 -8.65 7.53 -25.80
CA ALA A 172 -8.41 6.12 -26.12
C ALA A 172 -8.65 5.82 -27.60
N ASP A 173 -9.75 6.30 -28.17
CA ASP A 173 -10.06 6.14 -29.60
C ASP A 173 -9.02 6.85 -30.48
N THR A 174 -8.48 7.98 -30.03
CA THR A 174 -7.39 8.70 -30.72
C THR A 174 -6.11 7.86 -30.75
N LEU A 175 -5.70 7.27 -29.62
CA LEU A 175 -4.51 6.41 -29.56
C LEU A 175 -4.67 5.15 -30.44
N LEU A 176 -5.83 4.50 -30.41
CA LEU A 176 -6.13 3.32 -31.24
C LEU A 176 -6.17 3.64 -32.73
N GLY A 177 -6.47 4.88 -33.11
CA GLY A 177 -6.50 5.34 -34.49
C GLY A 177 -5.13 5.59 -35.12
N ILE A 178 -4.05 5.64 -34.33
CA ILE A 178 -2.71 5.95 -34.83
C ILE A 178 -2.04 4.70 -35.39
N ARG A 179 -1.75 4.72 -36.70
CA ARG A 179 -1.09 3.61 -37.38
C ARG A 179 0.38 3.52 -36.96
N PRO A 180 0.90 2.32 -36.64
CA PRO A 180 2.31 2.13 -36.34
C PRO A 180 3.21 2.55 -37.52
N GLY A 181 4.26 3.33 -37.23
CA GLY A 181 5.26 3.72 -38.23
C GLY A 181 5.97 5.02 -37.87
N ARG A 182 7.19 5.21 -38.40
CA ARG A 182 8.02 6.40 -38.14
C ARG A 182 7.30 7.73 -38.43
N ASN A 183 6.45 7.74 -39.45
CA ASN A 183 5.74 8.95 -39.88
C ASN A 183 4.68 9.43 -38.88
N MET A 184 4.22 8.56 -37.97
CA MET A 184 3.18 8.86 -36.98
C MET A 184 3.73 8.95 -35.55
N ALA A 185 5.05 8.88 -35.36
CA ALA A 185 5.68 8.87 -34.05
C ALA A 185 5.36 10.13 -33.23
N ALA A 186 5.42 11.31 -33.85
CA ALA A 186 5.08 12.57 -33.20
C ALA A 186 3.61 12.62 -32.75
N ALA A 187 2.69 12.21 -33.63
CA ALA A 187 1.26 12.17 -33.28
C ALA A 187 0.95 11.17 -32.16
N PHE A 188 1.69 10.06 -32.09
CA PHE A 188 1.60 9.09 -31.00
C PHE A 188 2.12 9.67 -29.68
N GLU A 189 3.24 10.38 -29.72
CA GLU A 189 3.82 11.04 -28.55
C GLU A 189 2.89 12.13 -28.01
N ASP A 190 2.34 12.97 -28.89
CA ASP A 190 1.36 14.01 -28.52
C ASP A 190 0.10 13.42 -27.89
N ALA A 191 -0.41 12.31 -28.44
CA ALA A 191 -1.57 11.60 -27.88
C ALA A 191 -1.25 10.97 -26.51
N CYS A 192 -0.03 10.45 -26.32
CA CYS A 192 0.44 9.97 -25.03
C CYS A 192 0.54 11.12 -24.01
N ILE A 193 1.11 12.27 -24.39
CA ILE A 193 1.19 13.46 -23.53
C ILE A 193 -0.20 13.95 -23.14
N ALA A 194 -1.16 13.99 -24.08
CA ALA A 194 -2.53 14.37 -23.80
C ALA A 194 -3.24 13.38 -22.87
N ALA A 195 -2.99 12.08 -23.03
CA ALA A 195 -3.50 11.05 -22.12
C ALA A 195 -2.88 11.18 -20.72
N LEU A 196 -1.57 11.42 -20.63
CA LEU A 196 -0.89 11.65 -19.35
C LEU A 196 -1.42 12.93 -18.68
N LYS A 197 -1.55 14.04 -19.40
CA LYS A 197 -2.16 15.26 -18.88
C LYS A 197 -3.59 15.02 -18.38
N TYR A 198 -4.42 14.32 -19.14
CA TYR A 198 -5.76 13.95 -18.67
C TYR A 198 -5.75 13.09 -17.39
N LEU A 199 -4.74 12.23 -17.24
CA LEU A 199 -4.59 11.36 -16.07
C LEU A 199 -3.97 12.08 -14.86
N PHE A 200 -3.23 13.18 -15.06
CA PHE A 200 -2.37 13.81 -14.05
C PHE A 200 -2.54 15.33 -13.88
N GLU A 201 -3.37 16.04 -14.67
CA GLU A 201 -3.64 17.49 -14.51
C GLU A 201 -4.60 17.75 -13.33
N SER A 202 -4.10 17.53 -12.12
CA SER A 202 -4.51 18.19 -10.87
C SER A 202 -3.37 18.06 -9.84
N ASP A 203 -2.15 18.42 -10.26
CA ASP A 203 -1.10 18.93 -9.36
C ASP A 203 -1.21 20.46 -9.29
#